data_AF-A0A2X0MDX0-F1
#
_entry.id   AF-A0A2X0MDX0-F1
#
_cell.length_a   1.000
_cell.length_b   1.000
_cell.length_c   1.000
_cell.angle_alpha   90.00
_cell.angle_beta   90.00
_cell.angle_gamma   90.00
#
_symmetry.space_group_name_H-M   'P 1'
#
loop_
_entity.id
_entity.type
_entity.pdbx_description
1 polymer ?
#
loop_
_entity_poly.entity_id
_entity_poly.type
_entity_poly.pdbx_seq_one_letter_code
_entity_poly.pdbx_strand_id
1 'polypeptide(L)'
;MASSNSALKIFSGKCQPFALLRRRRNALLTLTAANGRRTGTSHPELAQLICRRLGLPLGNSSIVTLPSGELSVTFHESVREADVYIVATASSDETGTNGALMELCIMAHTLRIASARRITAVVPHFPYARQDKKDKSRAPITAKLVANMLVRGAGIDHVITMDLHASQIQGFFDIPVDND
;
A
#
# COMPACT_ATOMS: atom_id res chain seq x y z
N MET A 1 7.16 -23.07 -24.35
CA MET A 1 7.84 -23.07 -23.04
C MET A 1 8.23 -21.64 -22.70
N ALA A 2 7.49 -21.03 -21.77
CA ALA A 2 7.76 -19.85 -20.94
C ALA A 2 6.42 -19.52 -20.24
N SER A 3 6.02 -20.32 -19.25
CA SER A 3 6.34 -20.19 -17.81
C SER A 3 5.48 -19.14 -17.11
N SER A 4 4.49 -19.63 -16.37
CA SER A 4 3.82 -19.04 -15.22
C SER A 4 3.52 -17.53 -15.28
N ASN A 5 2.27 -17.20 -15.64
CA ASN A 5 1.68 -15.90 -15.36
C ASN A 5 1.58 -15.71 -13.84
N SER A 6 2.63 -15.22 -13.19
CA SER A 6 2.52 -14.66 -11.85
C SER A 6 1.69 -13.40 -11.96
N ALA A 7 0.41 -13.51 -11.59
CA ALA A 7 -0.55 -12.43 -11.73
C ALA A 7 -0.10 -11.23 -10.90
N LEU A 8 0.25 -10.14 -11.59
CA LEU A 8 0.52 -8.84 -10.99
C LEU A 8 -0.77 -8.29 -10.41
N LYS A 9 -0.81 -7.97 -9.11
CA LYS A 9 -1.99 -7.42 -8.45
C LYS A 9 -1.68 -6.09 -7.77
N ILE A 10 -2.51 -5.08 -8.05
CA ILE A 10 -2.37 -3.73 -7.50
C ILE A 10 -3.55 -3.48 -6.57
N PHE A 11 -3.29 -3.08 -5.34
CA PHE A 11 -4.31 -2.73 -4.34
C PHE A 11 -4.17 -1.29 -3.86
N SER A 12 -5.30 -0.68 -3.53
CA SER A 12 -5.42 0.64 -2.92
C SER A 12 -6.61 0.65 -1.96
N GLY A 13 -6.53 1.42 -0.87
CA GLY A 13 -7.46 1.30 0.27
C GLY A 13 -8.95 1.63 0.04
N LYS A 14 -9.34 2.12 -1.15
CA LYS A 14 -10.74 2.45 -1.52
C LYS A 14 -10.94 2.24 -3.02
N CYS A 15 -11.88 1.35 -3.33
CA CYS A 15 -12.61 1.33 -4.59
C CYS A 15 -13.82 2.26 -4.47
N GLN A 16 -13.82 3.41 -5.16
CA GLN A 16 -15.04 4.21 -5.40
C GLN A 16 -15.85 3.59 -6.55
N PRO A 17 -17.20 3.64 -6.55
CA PRO A 17 -17.99 3.27 -7.70
C PRO A 17 -18.01 4.43 -8.70
N PHE A 18 -17.43 4.26 -9.89
CA PHE A 18 -17.73 5.12 -11.03
C PHE A 18 -18.52 4.33 -12.07
N ALA A 19 -19.76 4.74 -12.27
CA ALA A 19 -20.66 4.16 -13.25
C ALA A 19 -20.28 4.58 -14.68
N LEU A 20 -20.51 3.66 -15.62
CA LEU A 20 -20.43 3.77 -17.09
C LEU A 20 -19.04 3.86 -17.74
N LEU A 21 -18.60 2.76 -18.38
CA LEU A 21 -18.86 2.55 -19.80
C LEU A 21 -18.74 1.06 -20.19
N ARG A 22 -19.81 0.50 -20.75
CA ARG A 22 -19.85 -0.80 -21.44
C ARG A 22 -18.91 -0.78 -22.65
N ARG A 23 -18.01 -1.78 -22.79
CA ARG A 23 -18.02 -2.77 -23.91
C ARG A 23 -16.84 -3.76 -23.86
N ARG A 24 -17.22 -5.04 -23.73
CA ARG A 24 -16.66 -6.28 -24.30
C ARG A 24 -15.34 -6.91 -23.76
N ARG A 25 -15.58 -8.14 -23.26
CA ARG A 25 -14.83 -9.42 -23.32
C ARG A 25 -13.67 -9.63 -22.33
N ASN A 26 -13.99 -10.46 -21.34
CA ASN A 26 -13.10 -11.33 -20.55
C ASN A 26 -12.16 -10.67 -19.54
N ALA A 27 -12.71 -9.90 -18.59
CA ALA A 27 -12.12 -9.74 -17.26
C ALA A 27 -13.26 -9.58 -16.25
N LEU A 28 -13.16 -10.31 -15.14
CA LEU A 28 -14.16 -10.35 -14.07
C LEU A 28 -14.40 -8.91 -13.54
N LEU A 29 -15.60 -8.39 -13.75
CA LEU A 29 -16.09 -7.16 -13.14
C LEU A 29 -16.45 -7.48 -11.69
N THR A 30 -15.72 -6.90 -10.72
CA THR A 30 -16.18 -6.93 -9.32
C THR A 30 -16.09 -5.53 -8.72
N LEU A 31 -17.17 -4.77 -8.90
CA LEU A 31 -17.52 -3.60 -8.10
C LEU A 31 -18.24 -4.11 -6.85
N THR A 32 -17.62 -3.99 -5.67
CA THR A 32 -18.33 -4.24 -4.41
C THR A 32 -18.52 -2.93 -3.67
N ALA A 33 -19.76 -2.43 -3.68
CA ALA A 33 -20.23 -1.40 -2.77
C ALA A 33 -20.57 -2.04 -1.43
N ALA A 34 -20.16 -1.41 -0.32
CA ALA A 34 -20.72 -1.68 1.00
C ALA A 34 -20.93 -0.35 1.72
N ASN A 35 -22.17 -0.14 2.15
CA ASN A 35 -22.61 1.00 2.96
C ASN A 35 -21.96 0.92 4.35
N GLY A 36 -21.34 2.01 4.81
CA GLY A 36 -20.89 2.15 6.19
C GLY A 36 -19.54 2.83 6.34
N ARG A 37 -19.56 4.08 6.82
CA ARG A 37 -18.45 4.88 7.39
C ARG A 37 -17.10 4.83 6.65
N ARG A 38 -16.89 5.90 5.87
CA ARG A 38 -15.73 6.22 5.03
C ARG A 38 -14.54 6.66 5.89
N THR A 39 -13.42 5.94 5.82
CA THR A 39 -12.13 6.38 6.41
C THR A 39 -11.00 5.62 5.73
N GLY A 40 -9.94 6.34 5.34
CA GLY A 40 -8.67 5.74 4.93
C GLY A 40 -8.55 5.42 3.45
N THR A 41 -8.14 6.41 2.66
CA THR A 41 -7.32 6.20 1.46
C THR A 41 -6.64 7.48 1.17
N SER A 42 -5.33 7.49 1.28
CA SER A 42 -4.60 8.71 1.03
C SER A 42 -4.84 9.25 -0.38
N HIS A 43 -4.83 8.42 -1.45
CA HIS A 43 -5.16 8.85 -2.81
C HIS A 43 -5.63 7.67 -3.70
N PRO A 44 -6.94 7.32 -3.74
CA PRO A 44 -7.44 6.22 -4.58
C PRO A 44 -7.35 6.56 -6.08
N GLU A 45 -7.41 7.84 -6.43
CA GLU A 45 -7.28 8.33 -7.81
C GLU A 45 -5.91 8.01 -8.40
N LEU A 46 -4.84 8.16 -7.60
CA LEU A 46 -3.48 7.83 -8.03
C LEU A 46 -3.36 6.34 -8.39
N ALA A 47 -3.89 5.45 -7.55
CA ALA A 47 -3.89 4.03 -7.83
C ALA A 47 -4.68 3.69 -9.10
N GLN A 48 -5.81 4.35 -9.32
CA GLN A 48 -6.58 4.18 -10.55
C GLN A 48 -5.82 4.66 -11.80
N LEU A 49 -5.11 5.79 -11.71
CA LEU A 49 -4.28 6.30 -12.81
C LEU A 49 -3.14 5.32 -13.15
N ILE A 50 -2.47 4.76 -12.13
CA ILE A 50 -1.43 3.74 -12.30
C ILE A 50 -2.02 2.50 -12.99
N CYS A 51 -3.14 1.98 -12.48
CA CYS A 51 -3.84 0.84 -13.07
C CYS A 51 -4.24 1.09 -14.54
N ARG A 52 -4.80 2.27 -14.85
CA ARG A 52 -5.15 2.66 -16.22
C ARG A 52 -3.93 2.72 -17.13
N ARG A 53 -2.81 3.26 -16.64
CA ARG A 53 -1.57 3.36 -17.43
C ARG A 53 -0.95 2.00 -17.72
N LEU A 54 -1.05 1.07 -16.77
CA LEU A 54 -0.56 -0.31 -16.89
C LEU A 54 -1.54 -1.26 -17.60
N GLY A 55 -2.80 -0.83 -17.83
CA GLY A 55 -3.83 -1.68 -18.41
C GLY A 55 -4.30 -2.81 -17.47
N LEU A 56 -4.16 -2.63 -16.16
CA LEU A 56 -4.49 -3.64 -15.14
C LEU A 56 -5.72 -3.20 -14.32
N PRO A 57 -6.58 -4.14 -13.90
CA PRO A 57 -7.65 -3.83 -12.96
C PRO A 57 -7.10 -3.57 -11.56
N LEU A 58 -7.81 -2.75 -10.78
CA LEU A 58 -7.54 -2.57 -9.35
C LEU A 58 -8.11 -3.78 -8.59
N GLY A 59 -7.34 -4.29 -7.63
CA GLY A 59 -7.73 -5.43 -6.81
C GLY A 59 -8.88 -5.11 -5.85
N ASN A 60 -9.62 -6.15 -5.47
CA ASN A 60 -10.77 -6.04 -4.57
C ASN A 60 -10.35 -6.23 -3.11
N SER A 61 -10.30 -5.12 -2.38
CA SER A 61 -10.04 -5.08 -0.94
C SER A 61 -11.00 -4.12 -0.24
N SER A 62 -11.36 -4.43 1.00
CA SER A 62 -12.15 -3.55 1.87
C SER A 62 -11.36 -3.17 3.10
N ILE A 63 -11.32 -1.87 3.39
CA ILE A 63 -10.74 -1.31 4.61
C ILE A 63 -11.86 -0.62 5.38
N VAL A 64 -12.03 -0.99 6.64
CA VAL A 64 -13.09 -0.48 7.52
C VAL A 64 -12.48 -0.04 8.82
N THR A 65 -12.77 1.18 9.25
CA THR A 65 -12.46 1.62 10.62
C THR A 65 -13.62 1.25 11.53
N LEU A 66 -13.31 0.44 12.54
CA LEU A 66 -14.25 0.03 13.57
C LEU A 66 -14.63 1.23 14.46
N PRO A 67 -15.76 1.18 15.17
CA PRO A 67 -16.16 2.23 16.11
C PRO A 67 -15.11 2.50 17.21
N SER A 68 -14.27 1.51 17.54
CA SER A 68 -13.12 1.63 18.45
C SER A 68 -11.98 2.50 17.90
N GLY A 69 -11.98 2.80 16.60
CA GLY A 69 -10.87 3.47 15.90
C GLY A 69 -9.84 2.52 15.30
N GLU A 70 -10.03 1.20 15.43
CA GLU A 70 -9.16 0.18 14.85
C GLU A 70 -9.43 -0.04 13.36
N LEU A 71 -8.41 -0.42 12.61
CA LEU A 71 -8.50 -0.73 11.18
C LEU A 71 -8.69 -2.23 10.95
N SER A 72 -9.67 -2.59 10.13
CA SER A 72 -9.92 -3.95 9.65
C SER A 72 -9.75 -4.00 8.13
N VAL A 73 -8.88 -4.89 7.66
CA VAL A 73 -8.53 -5.06 6.24
C VAL A 73 -8.89 -6.45 5.79
N THR A 74 -9.63 -6.55 4.68
CA THR A 74 -10.02 -7.82 4.07
C THR A 74 -9.77 -7.79 2.56
N PHE A 75 -9.10 -8.83 2.05
CA PHE A 75 -8.93 -9.06 0.61
C PHE A 75 -9.98 -10.05 0.11
N HIS A 76 -10.66 -9.71 -0.99
CA HIS A 76 -11.76 -10.51 -1.56
C HIS A 76 -11.32 -11.36 -2.76
N GLU A 77 -10.01 -11.49 -2.96
CA GLU A 77 -9.42 -12.28 -4.03
C GLU A 77 -8.19 -13.05 -3.55
N SER A 78 -7.88 -14.17 -4.22
CA SER A 78 -6.70 -14.96 -3.89
C SER A 78 -5.43 -14.23 -4.33
N VAL A 79 -4.50 -14.01 -3.40
CA VAL A 79 -3.20 -13.35 -3.65
C VAL A 79 -2.02 -14.34 -3.58
N ARG A 80 -2.31 -15.64 -3.54
CA ARG A 80 -1.31 -16.69 -3.37
C ARG A 80 -0.35 -16.75 -4.56
N GLU A 81 0.95 -16.81 -4.28
CA GLU A 81 2.03 -16.79 -5.29
C GLU A 81 2.02 -15.55 -6.22
N ALA A 82 1.25 -14.51 -5.88
CA ALA A 82 1.13 -13.30 -6.68
C ALA A 82 2.20 -12.28 -6.29
N ASP A 83 2.58 -11.44 -7.26
CA ASP A 83 3.35 -10.22 -6.98
C ASP A 83 2.36 -9.10 -6.73
N VAL A 84 2.40 -8.58 -5.50
CA VAL A 84 1.42 -7.63 -5.00
C VAL A 84 2.04 -6.27 -4.80
N TYR A 85 1.35 -5.23 -5.28
CA TYR A 85 1.73 -3.84 -5.16
C TYR A 85 0.68 -3.12 -4.33
N ILE A 86 1.10 -2.51 -3.23
CA ILE A 86 0.24 -1.71 -2.37
C ILE A 86 0.56 -0.24 -2.64
N VAL A 87 -0.40 0.52 -3.16
CA VAL A 87 -0.24 1.95 -3.40
C VAL A 87 -0.87 2.73 -2.25
N ALA A 88 -0.02 3.32 -1.40
CA ALA A 88 -0.43 4.09 -0.24
C ALA A 88 0.49 5.29 -0.01
N THR A 89 -0.04 6.51 -0.05
CA THR A 89 0.80 7.72 0.12
C THR A 89 1.04 8.12 1.59
N ALA A 90 0.81 7.20 2.55
CA ALA A 90 1.15 7.32 3.99
C ALA A 90 0.84 8.67 4.68
N SER A 91 -0.13 9.41 4.15
CA SER A 91 -0.59 10.72 4.63
C SER A 91 -2.01 10.90 4.14
N SER A 92 -2.98 11.03 5.03
CA SER A 92 -4.35 11.37 4.67
C SER A 92 -4.90 12.39 5.65
N ASP A 93 -5.76 13.28 5.17
CA ASP A 93 -6.39 14.31 5.99
C ASP A 93 -7.34 13.72 7.05
N GLU A 94 -7.85 12.51 6.82
CA GLU A 94 -8.83 11.85 7.70
C GLU A 94 -8.18 10.95 8.77
N THR A 95 -7.20 10.12 8.40
CA THR A 95 -6.55 9.14 9.32
C THR A 95 -5.22 9.65 9.87
N GLY A 96 -4.70 10.75 9.33
CA GLY A 96 -3.37 11.26 9.63
C GLY A 96 -2.26 10.32 9.15
N THR A 97 -1.02 10.74 9.33
CA THR A 97 0.18 9.98 8.94
C THR A 97 0.25 8.61 9.62
N ASN A 98 -0.11 8.54 10.91
CA ASN A 98 -0.03 7.30 11.68
C ASN A 98 -1.10 6.28 11.28
N GLY A 99 -2.34 6.73 11.06
CA GLY A 99 -3.40 5.83 10.61
C GLY A 99 -3.10 5.26 9.23
N ALA A 100 -2.63 6.09 8.30
CA ALA A 100 -2.22 5.64 6.96
C ALA A 100 -1.00 4.68 7.01
N LEU A 101 -0.03 4.91 7.90
CA LEU A 101 1.07 3.98 8.12
C LEU A 101 0.58 2.63 8.66
N MET A 102 -0.32 2.65 9.65
CA MET A 102 -0.90 1.42 10.21
C MET A 102 -1.74 0.66 9.18
N GLU A 103 -2.49 1.36 8.35
CA GLU A 103 -3.24 0.77 7.22
C GLU A 103 -2.31 -0.02 6.30
N LEU A 104 -1.21 0.60 5.85
CA LEU A 104 -0.20 -0.04 5.01
C LEU A 104 0.42 -1.28 5.69
N CYS A 105 0.79 -1.16 6.96
CA CYS A 105 1.34 -2.26 7.74
C CYS A 105 0.37 -3.44 7.83
N ILE A 106 -0.91 -3.19 8.13
CA ILE A 106 -1.94 -4.23 8.26
C ILE A 106 -2.18 -4.87 6.88
N MET A 107 -2.29 -4.09 5.81
CA MET A 107 -2.45 -4.62 4.45
C MET A 107 -1.30 -5.56 4.06
N ALA A 108 -0.06 -5.12 4.24
CA ALA A 108 1.11 -5.93 3.92
C ALA A 108 1.18 -7.20 4.78
N HIS A 109 0.87 -7.09 6.07
CA HIS A 109 0.85 -8.25 6.96
C HIS A 109 -0.21 -9.28 6.55
N THR A 110 -1.43 -8.84 6.20
CA THR A 110 -2.48 -9.72 5.70
C THR A 110 -2.08 -10.41 4.39
N LEU A 111 -1.44 -9.70 3.46
CA LEU A 111 -0.94 -10.28 2.21
C LEU A 111 0.17 -11.31 2.45
N ARG A 112 1.03 -11.07 3.44
CA ARG A 112 2.09 -12.01 3.84
C ARG A 112 1.49 -13.30 4.38
N ILE A 113 0.49 -13.21 5.27
CA ILE A 113 -0.24 -14.38 5.79
C ILE A 113 -0.98 -15.11 4.66
N ALA A 114 -1.52 -14.36 3.69
CA ALA A 114 -2.18 -14.92 2.51
C ALA A 114 -1.22 -15.54 1.47
N SER A 115 0.07 -15.68 1.80
CA SER A 115 1.09 -16.33 0.97
C SER A 115 1.31 -15.62 -0.38
N ALA A 116 1.28 -14.29 -0.38
CA ALA A 116 1.79 -13.51 -1.51
C ALA A 116 3.28 -13.80 -1.73
N ARG A 117 3.71 -13.90 -3.00
CA ARG A 117 5.09 -14.21 -3.35
C ARG A 117 6.03 -13.05 -3.05
N ARG A 118 5.61 -11.84 -3.43
CA ARG A 118 6.36 -10.60 -3.24
C ARG A 118 5.39 -9.47 -2.93
N ILE A 119 5.73 -8.66 -1.93
CA ILE A 119 4.95 -7.50 -1.52
C ILE A 119 5.80 -6.25 -1.76
N THR A 120 5.37 -5.42 -2.70
CA THR A 120 5.98 -4.13 -3.02
C THR A 120 5.11 -3.00 -2.49
N ALA A 121 5.65 -2.15 -1.63
CA ALA A 121 4.96 -0.96 -1.15
C ALA A 121 5.35 0.24 -2.02
N VAL A 122 4.37 0.84 -2.69
CA VAL A 122 4.52 2.10 -3.42
C VAL A 122 4.07 3.22 -2.48
N VAL A 123 5.05 3.94 -1.93
CA VAL A 123 4.88 5.01 -0.95
C VAL A 123 5.46 6.31 -1.53
N PRO A 124 4.71 7.03 -2.38
CA PRO A 124 5.19 8.25 -3.03
C PRO A 124 5.66 9.33 -2.05
N HIS A 125 5.11 9.37 -0.84
CA HIS A 125 5.56 10.28 0.21
C HIS A 125 5.88 9.49 1.48
N PHE A 126 7.17 9.29 1.75
CA PHE A 126 7.62 8.51 2.90
C PHE A 126 7.32 9.22 4.23
N PRO A 127 6.56 8.61 5.16
CA PRO A 127 6.20 9.27 6.40
C PRO A 127 7.41 9.38 7.32
N TYR A 128 7.47 10.45 8.12
CA TYR A 128 8.57 10.73 9.05
C TYR A 128 9.96 10.92 8.41
N ALA A 129 10.04 11.13 7.09
CA ALA A 129 11.31 11.33 6.38
C ALA A 129 12.18 12.48 6.92
N ARG A 130 11.59 13.49 7.58
CA ARG A 130 12.33 14.61 8.20
C ARG A 130 12.98 14.28 9.55
N GLN A 131 12.68 13.12 10.13
CA GLN A 131 13.27 12.64 11.39
C GLN A 131 14.24 11.48 11.10
N ASP A 132 15.19 11.75 10.22
CA ASP A 132 16.19 10.83 9.68
C ASP A 132 17.52 10.86 10.45
N LYS A 133 17.78 11.89 11.25
CA LYS A 133 19.02 12.01 12.03
C LYS A 133 18.75 12.37 13.49
N LYS A 134 19.78 12.17 14.31
CA LYS A 134 19.76 12.53 15.73
C LYS A 134 20.09 14.02 15.90
N ASP A 135 19.07 14.86 15.92
CA ASP A 135 19.24 16.31 16.11
C ASP A 135 19.62 16.71 17.55
N LYS A 136 19.25 15.89 18.55
CA LYS A 136 19.50 16.16 19.98
C LYS A 136 19.92 14.89 20.70
N SER A 137 20.61 15.05 21.84
CA SER A 137 20.85 13.92 22.75
C SER A 137 19.50 13.32 23.17
N ARG A 138 19.34 12.00 22.99
CA ARG A 138 18.09 11.23 23.24
C ARG A 138 16.90 11.50 22.31
N ALA A 139 17.12 12.02 21.10
CA ALA A 139 16.08 12.06 20.05
C ALA A 139 15.97 10.73 19.28
N PRO A 140 14.76 10.31 18.88
CA PRO A 140 14.56 9.11 18.05
C PRO A 140 14.91 9.37 16.58
N ILE A 141 15.28 8.30 15.86
CA ILE A 141 15.37 8.30 14.40
C ILE A 141 14.11 7.60 13.87
N THR A 142 13.02 8.34 13.76
CA THR A 142 11.69 7.79 13.45
C THR A 142 11.63 7.22 12.04
N ALA A 143 12.33 7.80 11.07
CA ALA A 143 12.40 7.25 9.71
C ALA A 143 12.96 5.81 9.70
N LYS A 144 13.99 5.52 10.50
CA LYS A 144 14.53 4.15 10.65
C LYS A 144 13.56 3.21 11.36
N LEU A 145 12.83 3.72 12.36
CA LEU A 145 11.77 2.94 13.02
C LEU A 145 10.68 2.54 12.02
N VAL A 146 10.19 3.48 11.22
CA VAL A 146 9.17 3.22 10.18
C VAL A 146 9.69 2.22 9.15
N ALA A 147 10.92 2.37 8.65
CA ALA A 147 11.51 1.42 7.73
C ALA A 147 11.53 0.00 8.31
N ASN A 148 11.95 -0.15 9.59
CA ASN A 148 11.93 -1.44 10.28
C ASN A 148 10.51 -2.00 10.45
N MET A 149 9.52 -1.16 10.75
CA MET A 149 8.13 -1.58 10.87
C MET A 149 7.58 -2.13 9.54
N LEU A 150 7.86 -1.44 8.43
CA LEU A 150 7.41 -1.86 7.09
C LEU A 150 8.09 -3.17 6.66
N VAL A 151 9.40 -3.27 6.82
CA VAL A 151 10.17 -4.44 6.37
C VAL A 151 9.98 -5.62 7.31
N ARG A 152 10.37 -5.46 8.58
CA ARG A 152 10.44 -6.57 9.54
C ARG A 152 9.10 -6.85 10.21
N GLY A 153 8.30 -5.82 10.43
CA GLY A 153 6.98 -5.95 11.06
C GLY A 153 5.92 -6.43 10.08
N ALA A 154 5.76 -5.71 8.96
CA ALA A 154 4.69 -5.98 8.00
C ALA A 154 5.07 -7.00 6.91
N GLY A 155 6.38 -7.23 6.69
CA GLY A 155 6.86 -8.19 5.69
C GLY A 155 6.83 -7.64 4.27
N ILE A 156 7.25 -6.39 4.08
CA ILE A 156 7.44 -5.79 2.74
C ILE A 156 8.80 -6.22 2.17
N ASP A 157 8.83 -6.65 0.91
CA ASP A 157 10.04 -7.11 0.21
C ASP A 157 10.69 -6.02 -0.64
N HIS A 158 9.93 -5.00 -1.02
CA HIS A 158 10.40 -3.93 -1.89
C HIS A 158 9.65 -2.63 -1.61
N VAL A 159 10.35 -1.49 -1.63
CA VAL A 159 9.72 -0.17 -1.45
C VAL A 159 10.03 0.71 -2.66
N ILE A 160 9.01 1.35 -3.20
CA ILE A 160 9.12 2.38 -4.24
C ILE A 160 8.65 3.68 -3.60
N THR A 161 9.48 4.70 -3.61
CA THR A 161 9.15 6.02 -3.03
C THR A 161 9.59 7.12 -3.98
N MET A 162 9.12 8.34 -3.74
CA MET A 162 9.51 9.51 -4.51
C MET A 162 9.98 10.60 -3.54
N ASP A 163 10.98 11.37 -3.95
CA ASP A 163 11.45 12.56 -3.25
C ASP A 163 11.76 12.33 -1.75
N LEU A 164 12.57 11.30 -1.43
CA LEU A 164 13.08 11.14 -0.08
C LEU A 164 13.79 12.43 0.38
N HIS A 165 13.43 12.93 1.56
CA HIS A 165 14.02 14.14 2.14
C HIS A 165 15.56 14.09 2.20
N ALA A 166 16.10 12.89 2.44
CA ALA A 166 17.51 12.61 2.46
C ALA A 166 17.75 11.24 1.80
N SER A 167 18.68 11.15 0.86
CA SER A 167 18.99 9.90 0.15
C SER A 167 19.54 8.82 1.08
N GLN A 168 20.11 9.21 2.23
CA GLN A 168 20.58 8.31 3.29
C GLN A 168 19.46 7.44 3.87
N ILE A 169 18.20 7.85 3.75
CA ILE A 169 17.04 7.06 4.20
C ILE A 169 16.97 5.73 3.45
N GLN A 170 17.48 5.63 2.22
CA GLN A 170 17.58 4.35 1.51
C GLN A 170 18.41 3.32 2.30
N GLY A 171 19.46 3.77 2.99
CA GLY A 171 20.29 2.94 3.88
C GLY A 171 19.58 2.50 5.17
N PHE A 172 18.36 2.97 5.44
CA PHE A 172 17.55 2.46 6.55
C PHE A 172 16.82 1.17 6.21
N PHE A 173 16.70 0.82 4.94
CA PHE A 173 16.05 -0.40 4.51
C PHE A 173 17.07 -1.51 4.30
N ASP A 174 16.73 -2.70 4.80
CA ASP A 174 17.52 -3.92 4.55
C ASP A 174 17.07 -4.62 3.25
N ILE A 175 16.22 -3.96 2.46
CA ILE A 175 15.59 -4.44 1.22
C ILE A 175 15.87 -3.44 0.09
N PRO A 176 15.70 -3.81 -1.19
CA PRO A 176 15.76 -2.85 -2.28
C PRO A 176 14.77 -1.69 -2.06
N VAL A 177 15.20 -0.49 -2.42
CA VAL A 177 14.38 0.73 -2.41
C VAL A 177 14.65 1.50 -3.69
N ASP A 178 13.59 1.70 -4.47
CA ASP A 178 13.63 2.60 -5.62
C ASP A 178 13.19 3.99 -5.16
N ASN A 179 14.00 5.01 -5.46
CA ASN A 179 13.71 6.40 -5.16
C ASN A 179 14.16 7.26 -6.33
N ASP A 180 13.18 7.71 -7.11
CA ASP A 180 13.29 8.58 -8.28
C ASP A 180 12.42 9.83 -8.14
#